data_AF-A0A2S3QG71-F1
#
_entry.id   AF-A0A2S3QG71-F1
#
_cell.length_a   1.000
_cell.length_b   1.000
_cell.length_c   1.000
_cell.angle_alpha   90.00
_cell.angle_beta   90.00
_cell.angle_gamma   90.00
#
_symmetry.space_group_name_H-M   'P 1'
#
loop_
_entity.id
_entity.type
_entity.pdbx_description
1 polymer ?
#
loop_
_entity_poly.entity_id
_entity_poly.type
_entity_poly.pdbx_seq_one_letter_code
_entity_poly.pdbx_strand_id
1 'polypeptide(L)'
;MIRIQRHHLPHAPPRPIPSTCAIIAKEMHPVIAIEEMVLLRAADSSLMPTFIRKQRTLGMVFGGALLTLSLSACGQTAPSATHQPSTITIKSSGMTSLWSYRPHPLVALKPFNVNVSLRTANGKPVTNAHIVVSLHMTIMDMPHQTMVLQNVGHGHYQGHGIFLMAGTWDMTANVDALGHHTKENISVNVSD
;
A
#
# COMPACT_ATOMS: atom_id res chain seq x y z
N MET A 1 55.69 -17.77 17.59
CA MET A 1 55.16 -18.96 16.89
C MET A 1 54.09 -19.58 17.79
N ILE A 2 52.82 -19.28 17.56
CA ILE A 2 51.70 -19.62 18.46
C ILE A 2 50.92 -20.78 17.86
N ARG A 3 50.88 -21.91 18.57
CA ARG A 3 50.21 -23.15 18.16
C ARG A 3 48.83 -23.20 18.80
N ILE A 4 47.79 -22.86 18.05
CA ILE A 4 46.39 -22.95 18.50
C ILE A 4 45.92 -24.39 18.29
N GLN A 5 45.73 -25.14 19.40
CA GLN A 5 45.08 -26.45 19.37
C GLN A 5 43.57 -26.27 19.19
N ARG A 6 43.01 -26.87 18.13
CA ARG A 6 41.55 -26.99 17.95
C ARG A 6 41.05 -28.15 18.81
N HIS A 7 40.29 -27.86 19.85
CA HIS A 7 39.49 -28.86 20.55
C HIS A 7 38.35 -29.32 19.62
N HIS A 8 38.32 -30.63 19.38
CA HIS A 8 37.27 -31.31 18.62
C HIS A 8 36.06 -31.52 19.55
N LEU A 9 34.94 -30.84 19.28
CA LEU A 9 33.69 -31.07 20.00
C LEU A 9 33.02 -32.37 19.51
N PRO A 10 32.45 -33.19 20.42
CA PRO A 10 31.76 -34.40 20.04
C PRO A 10 30.44 -34.10 19.31
N HIS A 11 30.23 -34.81 18.20
CA HIS A 11 29.02 -34.76 17.38
C HIS A 11 27.84 -35.35 18.17
N ALA A 12 26.80 -34.55 18.44
CA ALA A 12 25.56 -35.06 19.01
C ALA A 12 24.77 -35.86 17.95
N PRO A 13 24.14 -37.00 18.30
CA PRO A 13 23.30 -37.76 17.39
C PRO A 13 21.99 -37.01 17.04
N PRO A 14 21.43 -37.21 15.84
CA PRO A 14 20.18 -36.58 15.43
C PRO A 14 19.01 -37.08 16.28
N ARG A 15 18.17 -36.15 16.74
CA ARG A 15 16.91 -36.47 17.44
C ARG A 15 15.88 -37.00 16.44
N PRO A 16 15.10 -38.04 16.79
CA PRO A 16 14.00 -38.52 15.96
C PRO A 16 12.88 -37.47 15.87
N ILE A 17 12.39 -37.27 14.65
CA ILE A 17 11.26 -36.39 14.35
C ILE A 17 9.98 -37.17 14.68
N PRO A 18 9.08 -36.67 15.56
CA PRO A 18 7.76 -37.28 15.71
C PRO A 18 6.95 -37.02 14.43
N SER A 19 6.70 -38.11 13.68
CA SER A 19 5.62 -38.17 12.70
C SER A 19 4.27 -38.14 13.41
N THR A 20 3.29 -37.56 12.70
CA THR A 20 1.85 -37.80 12.87
C THR A 20 1.13 -36.89 13.86
N CYS A 21 0.46 -35.88 13.31
CA CYS A 21 -0.95 -35.63 13.63
C CYS A 21 -1.67 -35.13 12.38
N ALA A 22 -2.44 -36.03 11.78
CA ALA A 22 -3.52 -35.71 10.87
C ALA A 22 -4.62 -34.97 11.64
N ILE A 23 -5.02 -33.79 11.17
CA ILE A 23 -6.25 -33.14 11.62
C ILE A 23 -7.17 -33.01 10.40
N ILE A 24 -8.00 -34.04 10.28
CA ILE A 24 -9.45 -34.02 10.03
C ILE A 24 -9.96 -32.77 9.29
N ALA A 25 -10.23 -32.96 7.99
CA ALA A 25 -11.15 -32.13 7.23
C ALA A 25 -12.54 -32.21 7.85
N LYS A 26 -13.05 -31.09 8.36
CA LYS A 26 -14.47 -30.94 8.68
C LYS A 26 -15.16 -30.31 7.48
N GLU A 27 -15.90 -31.15 6.77
CA GLU A 27 -16.87 -30.70 5.79
C GLU A 27 -17.89 -29.76 6.43
N MET A 28 -18.03 -28.57 5.85
CA MET A 28 -19.18 -27.70 6.06
C MET A 28 -19.90 -27.58 4.73
N HIS A 29 -21.04 -28.27 4.65
CA HIS A 29 -21.94 -28.24 3.53
C HIS A 29 -22.60 -26.84 3.37
N PRO A 30 -22.95 -26.44 2.13
CA PRO A 30 -23.61 -25.18 1.83
C PRO A 30 -25.14 -25.35 1.77
N VAL A 31 -25.89 -24.58 2.56
CA VAL A 31 -27.34 -24.35 2.41
C VAL A 31 -27.60 -23.04 3.18
N ILE A 32 -28.18 -21.95 2.67
CA ILE A 32 -29.51 -21.76 2.10
C ILE A 32 -29.52 -20.42 1.34
N ALA A 33 -30.11 -20.44 0.15
CA ALA A 33 -30.49 -19.29 -0.64
C ALA A 33 -31.55 -18.43 0.08
N ILE A 34 -31.44 -17.10 -0.01
CA ILE A 34 -32.58 -16.21 0.19
C ILE A 34 -32.71 -15.38 -1.09
N GLU A 35 -33.85 -15.62 -1.75
CA GLU A 35 -34.31 -14.94 -2.95
C GLU A 35 -34.52 -13.44 -2.75
N GLU A 36 -34.30 -12.74 -3.87
CA GLU A 36 -35.06 -11.60 -4.40
C GLU A 36 -36.08 -10.91 -3.47
N MET A 37 -35.85 -9.62 -3.22
CA MET A 37 -36.95 -8.68 -3.26
C MET A 37 -36.53 -7.40 -3.99
N VAL A 38 -36.95 -7.40 -5.26
CA VAL A 38 -37.08 -6.28 -6.17
C VAL A 38 -37.73 -5.08 -5.46
N LEU A 39 -37.06 -3.93 -5.46
CA LEU A 39 -37.74 -2.64 -5.42
C LEU A 39 -37.17 -1.72 -6.50
N LEU A 40 -37.87 -1.75 -7.64
CA LEU A 40 -37.79 -0.75 -8.71
C LEU A 40 -38.07 0.65 -8.14
N ARG A 41 -37.10 1.56 -8.27
CA ARG A 41 -37.40 2.99 -8.49
C ARG A 41 -36.78 3.40 -9.81
N ALA A 42 -37.63 3.35 -10.83
CA ALA A 42 -37.44 3.99 -12.11
C ALA A 42 -37.95 5.45 -12.05
N ALA A 43 -37.49 6.24 -13.02
CA ALA A 43 -37.83 7.62 -13.35
C ALA A 43 -37.11 8.69 -12.48
N ASP A 44 -36.54 9.76 -13.02
CA ASP A 44 -36.76 10.36 -14.34
C ASP A 44 -35.60 11.30 -14.72
N SER A 45 -35.25 11.22 -16.00
CA SER A 45 -34.77 12.25 -16.94
C SER A 45 -34.34 13.64 -16.47
N SER A 46 -33.09 13.99 -16.78
CA SER A 46 -32.75 15.20 -17.57
C SER A 46 -31.27 15.14 -17.96
N LEU A 47 -30.92 14.66 -19.16
CA LEU A 47 -30.61 15.51 -20.31
C LEU A 47 -29.78 16.76 -19.94
N MET A 48 -28.45 16.62 -19.94
CA MET A 48 -27.54 17.75 -20.08
C MET A 48 -26.89 17.70 -21.47
N PRO A 49 -27.00 18.78 -22.27
CA PRO A 49 -26.73 18.76 -23.69
C PRO A 49 -25.24 18.91 -24.03
N THR A 50 -24.85 18.19 -25.07
CA THR A 50 -23.63 18.32 -25.85
C THR A 50 -23.55 19.74 -26.45
N PHE A 51 -22.82 20.66 -25.83
CA PHE A 51 -22.53 21.96 -26.45
C PHE A 51 -21.25 21.89 -27.28
N ILE A 52 -21.44 21.53 -28.55
CA ILE A 52 -20.49 21.80 -29.63
C ILE A 52 -20.46 23.31 -29.84
N ARG A 53 -19.33 23.98 -29.57
CA ARG A 53 -19.09 25.34 -30.10
C ARG A 53 -17.77 25.43 -30.82
N LYS A 54 -17.83 25.06 -32.11
CA LYS A 54 -16.83 25.31 -33.13
C LYS A 54 -16.92 26.79 -33.52
N GLN A 55 -16.11 27.65 -32.92
CA GLN A 55 -16.08 29.08 -33.24
C GLN A 55 -14.94 29.38 -34.21
N ARG A 56 -15.27 29.32 -35.51
CA ARG A 56 -14.53 29.97 -36.59
C ARG A 56 -14.95 31.45 -36.58
N THR A 57 -14.01 32.36 -36.35
CA THR A 57 -14.17 33.74 -36.81
C THR A 57 -12.84 34.26 -37.31
N LEU A 58 -12.83 34.39 -38.63
CA LEU A 58 -11.86 35.03 -39.48
C LEU A 58 -12.06 36.55 -39.38
N GLY A 59 -10.98 37.33 -39.29
CA GLY A 59 -10.97 38.69 -39.84
C GLY A 59 -10.75 39.85 -38.86
N MET A 60 -9.63 40.54 -39.11
CA MET A 60 -9.52 41.98 -39.37
C MET A 60 -8.63 42.80 -38.40
N VAL A 61 -7.77 43.55 -39.07
CA VAL A 61 -6.62 44.36 -38.64
C VAL A 61 -7.08 45.79 -38.31
N PHE A 62 -6.50 46.43 -37.28
CA PHE A 62 -5.91 47.79 -37.28
C PHE A 62 -5.97 48.47 -35.89
N GLY A 63 -4.79 48.90 -35.42
CA GLY A 63 -4.52 50.24 -34.90
C GLY A 63 -5.24 50.70 -33.62
N GLY A 64 -4.47 50.86 -32.55
CA GLY A 64 -4.91 51.67 -31.41
C GLY A 64 -4.04 51.49 -30.18
N ALA A 65 -2.99 52.30 -30.06
CA ALA A 65 -2.19 52.42 -28.85
C ALA A 65 -3.08 52.84 -27.67
N LEU A 66 -3.22 51.96 -26.66
CA LEU A 66 -3.74 52.35 -25.36
C LEU A 66 -3.02 51.61 -24.23
N LEU A 67 -2.19 52.39 -23.56
CA LEU A 67 -1.66 52.26 -22.21
C LEU A 67 -2.47 51.31 -21.31
N THR A 68 -1.95 50.13 -21.00
CA THR A 68 -2.42 49.31 -19.87
C THR A 68 -1.22 48.82 -19.08
N LEU A 69 -0.86 49.60 -18.06
CA LEU A 69 0.01 49.17 -16.96
C LEU A 69 -0.63 47.95 -16.29
N SER A 70 -0.24 46.76 -16.73
CA SER A 70 -0.62 45.52 -16.06
C SER A 70 0.38 45.29 -14.94
N LEU A 71 -0.08 45.48 -13.70
CA LEU A 71 0.62 45.14 -12.48
C LEU A 71 1.10 43.68 -12.58
N SER A 72 2.41 43.49 -12.76
CA SER A 72 3.09 42.22 -12.53
C SER A 72 3.08 41.94 -11.03
N ALA A 73 1.92 41.55 -10.49
CA ALA A 73 1.85 40.97 -9.16
C ALA A 73 2.59 39.64 -9.22
N CYS A 74 3.87 39.65 -8.82
CA CYS A 74 4.61 38.46 -8.47
C CYS A 74 3.90 37.81 -7.27
N GLY A 75 2.88 37.00 -7.55
CA GLY A 75 2.32 36.05 -6.61
C GLY A 75 3.40 35.05 -6.27
N GLN A 76 4.12 35.31 -5.18
CA GLN A 76 5.08 34.39 -4.62
C GLN A 76 4.26 33.25 -4.02
N THR A 77 3.87 32.29 -4.87
CA THR A 77 3.29 31.02 -4.45
C THR A 77 4.28 30.39 -3.49
N ALA A 78 3.92 30.35 -2.20
CA ALA A 78 4.67 29.62 -1.20
C ALA A 78 4.93 28.21 -1.75
N PRO A 79 6.17 27.71 -1.71
CA PRO A 79 6.45 26.34 -2.12
C PRO A 79 5.59 25.43 -1.24
N SER A 80 4.58 24.82 -1.84
CA SER A 80 3.87 23.72 -1.21
C SER A 80 4.94 22.69 -0.89
N ALA A 81 5.19 22.46 0.40
CA ALA A 81 6.13 21.46 0.85
C ALA A 81 5.76 20.13 0.18
N THR A 82 6.54 19.75 -0.82
CA THR A 82 6.37 18.51 -1.56
C THR A 82 6.58 17.39 -0.57
N HIS A 83 5.49 16.88 0.01
CA HIS A 83 5.49 15.69 0.85
C HIS A 83 5.90 14.51 -0.04
N GLN A 84 7.20 14.25 -0.12
CA GLN A 84 7.74 13.14 -0.90
C GLN A 84 7.36 11.84 -0.19
N PRO A 85 6.60 10.94 -0.84
CA PRO A 85 6.30 9.64 -0.25
C PRO A 85 7.59 8.85 -0.08
N SER A 86 7.82 8.33 1.12
CA SER A 86 8.86 7.32 1.34
C SER A 86 8.52 6.11 0.48
N THR A 87 9.42 5.70 -0.41
CA THR A 87 9.19 4.59 -1.33
C THR A 87 10.25 3.52 -1.10
N ILE A 88 9.85 2.27 -0.92
CA ILE A 88 10.72 1.14 -0.58
C ILE A 88 10.44 0.00 -1.57
N THR A 89 11.48 -0.55 -2.19
CA THR A 89 11.35 -1.67 -3.13
C THR A 89 11.89 -2.94 -2.50
N ILE A 90 11.09 -3.99 -2.47
CA ILE A 90 11.48 -5.32 -1.97
C ILE A 90 11.28 -6.33 -3.11
N LYS A 91 12.24 -7.24 -3.27
CA LYS A 91 12.17 -8.34 -4.25
C LYS A 91 12.17 -9.66 -3.50
N SER A 92 11.13 -10.47 -3.67
CA SER A 92 10.97 -11.74 -2.97
C SER A 92 10.17 -12.72 -3.82
N SER A 93 10.57 -14.00 -3.83
CA SER A 93 9.86 -15.11 -4.49
C SER A 93 9.37 -14.80 -5.92
N GLY A 94 10.21 -14.18 -6.75
CA GLY A 94 9.85 -13.84 -8.13
C GLY A 94 8.84 -12.69 -8.26
N MET A 95 8.62 -11.92 -7.20
CA MET A 95 7.80 -10.72 -7.16
C MET A 95 8.63 -9.51 -6.73
N THR A 96 8.16 -8.32 -7.12
CA THR A 96 8.65 -7.02 -6.68
C THR A 96 7.50 -6.27 -6.05
N SER A 97 7.66 -5.87 -4.79
CA SER A 97 6.74 -5.01 -4.06
C SER A 97 7.34 -3.61 -3.95
N LEU A 98 6.54 -2.60 -4.29
CA LEU A 98 6.86 -1.19 -4.15
C LEU A 98 5.94 -0.59 -3.10
N TRP A 99 6.50 -0.32 -1.93
CA TRP A 99 5.81 0.22 -0.77
C TRP A 99 5.91 1.73 -0.75
N SER A 100 4.83 2.40 -0.37
CA SER A 100 4.86 3.81 -0.01
C SER A 100 3.85 4.14 1.09
N TYR A 101 4.10 5.19 1.85
CA TYR A 101 3.19 5.65 2.88
C TYR A 101 3.13 7.18 2.97
N ARG A 102 2.02 7.70 3.51
CA ARG A 102 1.78 9.12 3.73
C ARG A 102 0.96 9.35 5.02
N PRO A 103 1.17 10.45 5.76
CA PRO A 103 2.16 11.51 5.50
C PRO A 103 3.61 11.06 5.78
N HIS A 104 4.57 11.90 5.39
CA HIS A 104 5.98 11.77 5.77
C HIS A 104 6.46 13.10 6.36
N PRO A 105 6.97 13.14 7.61
CA PRO A 105 7.15 12.00 8.52
C PRO A 105 5.81 11.40 9.00
N LEU A 106 5.87 10.17 9.49
CA LEU A 106 4.73 9.54 10.19
C LEU A 106 4.63 10.16 11.59
N VAL A 107 3.40 10.36 12.07
CA VAL A 107 3.14 11.03 13.35
C VAL A 107 2.25 10.13 14.22
N ALA A 108 2.57 10.00 15.50
CA ALA A 108 1.79 9.23 16.45
C ALA A 108 0.36 9.78 16.59
N LEU A 109 -0.60 8.88 16.81
CA LEU A 109 -2.03 9.20 16.93
C LEU A 109 -2.62 9.95 15.73
N LYS A 110 -1.96 9.91 14.57
CA LYS A 110 -2.47 10.41 13.29
C LYS A 110 -2.68 9.25 12.32
N PRO A 111 -3.75 9.32 11.50
CA PRO A 111 -3.96 8.35 10.45
C PRO A 111 -2.84 8.44 9.41
N PHE A 112 -2.40 7.29 8.93
CA PHE A 112 -1.53 7.18 7.77
C PHE A 112 -2.12 6.20 6.77
N ASN A 113 -1.78 6.39 5.49
CA ASN A 113 -2.12 5.48 4.40
C ASN A 113 -0.86 4.75 3.95
N VAL A 114 -1.00 3.46 3.67
CA VAL A 114 0.02 2.64 3.02
C VAL A 114 -0.48 2.22 1.64
N ASN A 115 0.40 2.26 0.65
CA ASN A 115 0.16 1.77 -0.70
C ASN A 115 1.24 0.78 -1.08
N VAL A 116 0.84 -0.32 -1.71
CA VAL A 116 1.75 -1.35 -2.21
C VAL A 116 1.42 -1.62 -3.67
N SER A 117 2.42 -1.56 -4.54
CA SER A 117 2.31 -2.07 -5.91
C SER A 117 3.05 -3.40 -6.00
N LEU A 118 2.35 -4.45 -6.38
CA LEU A 118 2.91 -5.80 -6.50
C LEU A 118 2.99 -6.20 -7.97
N ARG A 119 4.19 -6.58 -8.41
CA ARG A 119 4.46 -7.05 -9.78
C ARG A 119 5.22 -8.36 -9.77
N THR A 120 5.00 -9.21 -10.75
CA THR A 120 5.85 -10.38 -11.00
C THR A 120 7.23 -9.96 -11.51
N ALA A 121 8.19 -10.88 -11.55
CA ALA A 121 9.52 -10.66 -12.12
C ALA A 121 9.47 -10.18 -13.58
N ASN A 122 8.41 -10.53 -14.32
CA ASN A 122 8.18 -10.12 -15.70
C ASN A 122 7.44 -8.77 -15.79
N GLY A 123 7.23 -8.08 -14.67
CA GLY A 123 6.58 -6.77 -14.61
C GLY A 123 5.05 -6.79 -14.66
N LYS A 124 4.40 -7.96 -14.71
CA LYS A 124 2.92 -8.05 -14.72
C LYS A 124 2.35 -7.73 -13.34
N PRO A 125 1.26 -6.94 -13.24
CA PRO A 125 0.62 -6.67 -11.95
C PRO A 125 0.03 -7.95 -11.33
N VAL A 126 0.14 -8.07 -10.00
CA VAL A 126 -0.42 -9.20 -9.24
C VAL A 126 -1.69 -8.75 -8.55
N THR A 127 -2.86 -9.19 -9.03
CA THR A 127 -4.17 -8.66 -8.60
C THR A 127 -4.90 -9.49 -7.55
N ASN A 128 -4.46 -10.71 -7.23
CA ASN A 128 -5.16 -11.58 -6.29
C ASN A 128 -4.26 -11.95 -5.10
N ALA A 129 -3.62 -10.95 -4.50
CA ALA A 129 -2.81 -11.12 -3.30
C ALA A 129 -3.64 -10.82 -2.05
N HIS A 130 -3.34 -11.55 -0.97
CA HIS A 130 -3.80 -11.23 0.37
C HIS A 130 -2.60 -10.69 1.16
N ILE A 131 -2.72 -9.44 1.64
CA ILE A 131 -1.63 -8.73 2.32
C ILE A 131 -2.09 -8.29 3.69
N VAL A 132 -1.47 -8.85 4.73
CA VAL A 132 -1.71 -8.48 6.13
C VAL A 132 -0.46 -7.84 6.69
N VAL A 133 -0.57 -6.60 7.15
CA VAL A 133 0.52 -5.86 7.79
C VAL A 133 0.31 -5.85 9.29
N SER A 134 1.32 -6.30 10.02
CA SER A 134 1.41 -6.21 11.48
C SER A 134 2.38 -5.09 11.85
N LEU A 135 1.97 -4.24 12.78
CA LEU A 135 2.78 -3.17 13.35
C LEU A 135 3.29 -3.63 14.72
N HIS A 136 4.60 -3.49 14.93
CA HIS A 136 5.24 -3.86 16.19
C HIS A 136 6.25 -2.78 16.59
N MET A 137 6.18 -2.31 17.83
CA MET A 137 7.14 -1.33 18.34
C MET A 137 8.40 -2.04 18.81
N THR A 138 9.58 -1.59 18.40
CA THR A 138 10.83 -2.35 18.66
C THR A 138 11.32 -2.24 20.11
N ILE A 139 10.85 -1.22 20.85
CA ILE A 139 11.36 -0.89 22.19
C ILE A 139 10.44 -1.35 23.34
N MET A 140 9.18 -1.69 23.05
CA MET A 140 8.20 -2.06 24.07
C MET A 140 7.27 -3.16 23.55
N ASP A 141 6.99 -4.13 24.41
CA ASP A 141 6.02 -5.18 24.13
C ASP A 141 4.59 -4.60 24.21
N MET A 142 3.89 -4.66 23.08
CA MET A 142 2.58 -4.08 22.89
C MET A 142 1.68 -5.04 22.13
N PRO A 143 0.35 -4.99 22.33
CA PRO A 143 -0.57 -5.74 21.49
C PRO A 143 -0.33 -5.45 20.01
N HIS A 144 -0.26 -6.53 19.21
CA HIS A 144 -0.06 -6.40 17.77
C HIS A 144 -1.22 -5.63 17.14
N GLN A 145 -0.90 -4.59 16.36
CA GLN A 145 -1.87 -3.91 15.51
C GLN A 145 -1.78 -4.49 14.11
N THR A 146 -2.90 -4.90 13.53
CA THR A 146 -2.94 -5.50 12.20
C THR A 146 -3.85 -4.72 11.27
N MET A 147 -3.45 -4.59 10.00
CA MET A 147 -4.28 -4.06 8.94
C MET A 147 -4.23 -4.98 7.71
N VAL A 148 -5.38 -5.17 7.07
CA VAL A 148 -5.49 -5.90 5.81
C VAL A 148 -5.53 -4.87 4.69
N LEU A 149 -4.65 -5.00 3.69
CA LEU A 149 -4.66 -4.09 2.55
C LEU A 149 -5.71 -4.54 1.53
N GLN A 150 -6.51 -3.59 1.08
CA GLN A 150 -7.54 -3.79 0.09
C GLN A 150 -6.93 -3.67 -1.31
N ASN A 151 -7.30 -4.59 -2.19
CA ASN A 151 -6.96 -4.51 -3.60
C ASN A 151 -7.75 -3.39 -4.28
N VAL A 152 -7.06 -2.40 -4.84
CA VAL A 152 -7.65 -1.28 -5.58
C VAL A 152 -7.47 -1.41 -7.10
N GLY A 153 -7.02 -2.57 -7.57
CA GLY A 153 -6.88 -2.91 -8.98
C GLY A 153 -5.45 -2.74 -9.52
N HIS A 154 -5.17 -3.35 -10.67
CA HIS A 154 -3.88 -3.27 -11.37
C HIS A 154 -2.65 -3.59 -10.52
N GLY A 155 -2.81 -4.48 -9.53
CA GLY A 155 -1.74 -4.88 -8.61
C GLY A 155 -1.42 -3.84 -7.55
N HIS A 156 -2.30 -2.87 -7.32
CA HIS A 156 -2.20 -1.90 -6.24
C HIS A 156 -3.07 -2.30 -5.05
N TYR A 157 -2.52 -2.14 -3.86
CA TYR A 157 -3.15 -2.45 -2.59
C TYR A 157 -3.03 -1.27 -1.64
N GLN A 158 -4.08 -0.97 -0.89
CA GLN A 158 -4.11 0.17 0.02
C GLN A 158 -4.62 -0.22 1.40
N GLY A 159 -4.05 0.39 2.43
CA GLY A 159 -4.49 0.24 3.81
C GLY A 159 -4.34 1.55 4.56
N HIS A 160 -5.01 1.66 5.69
CA HIS A 160 -4.86 2.79 6.60
C HIS A 160 -4.65 2.26 8.02
N GLY A 161 -3.91 3.03 8.82
CA GLY A 161 -3.59 2.67 10.19
C GLY A 161 -3.30 3.90 11.04
N ILE A 162 -3.06 3.66 12.32
CA ILE A 162 -2.65 4.66 13.30
C ILE A 162 -1.55 4.04 14.17
N PHE A 163 -0.40 4.69 14.26
CA PHE A 163 0.62 4.35 15.25
C PHE A 163 0.22 4.97 16.59
N LEU A 164 0.23 4.17 17.66
CA LEU A 164 -0.26 4.63 18.97
C LEU A 164 0.76 5.45 19.76
N MET A 165 2.04 5.37 19.39
CA MET A 165 3.15 6.05 20.05
C MET A 165 4.26 6.39 19.04
N ALA A 166 5.04 7.42 19.36
CA ALA A 166 6.25 7.76 18.62
C ALA A 166 7.38 6.77 18.90
N GLY A 167 8.34 6.68 17.99
CA GLY A 167 9.49 5.80 18.07
C GLY A 167 9.70 4.94 16.83
N THR A 168 10.56 3.93 16.95
CA THR A 168 10.84 2.99 15.86
C THR A 168 9.83 1.84 15.87
N TRP A 169 9.25 1.59 14.71
CA TRP A 169 8.28 0.53 14.48
C TRP A 169 8.71 -0.35 13.33
N ASP A 170 8.43 -1.65 13.44
CA ASP A 170 8.53 -2.61 12.36
C ASP A 170 7.15 -2.86 11.77
N MET A 171 7.03 -2.60 10.47
CA MET A 171 5.90 -2.97 9.63
C MET A 171 6.22 -4.31 8.96
N THR A 172 5.65 -5.38 9.49
CA THR A 172 5.81 -6.73 8.93
C THR A 172 4.61 -7.07 8.06
N ALA A 173 4.82 -7.25 6.76
CA ALA A 173 3.80 -7.70 5.84
C ALA A 173 3.92 -9.20 5.58
N ASN A 174 2.82 -9.94 5.75
CA ASN A 174 2.66 -11.28 5.21
C ASN A 174 1.89 -11.16 3.90
N VAL A 175 2.50 -11.62 2.82
CA VAL A 175 1.98 -11.52 1.44
C VAL A 175 1.76 -12.94 0.92
N ASP A 176 0.51 -13.28 0.70
CA ASP A 176 0.07 -14.50 0.02
C ASP A 176 -0.31 -14.16 -1.42
N ALA A 177 0.46 -14.64 -2.39
CA ALA A 177 0.20 -14.37 -3.80
C ALA A 177 0.76 -15.47 -4.70
N LEU A 178 -0.01 -15.87 -5.73
CA LEU A 178 0.44 -16.84 -6.75
C LEU A 178 0.93 -18.18 -6.15
N GLY A 179 0.39 -18.59 -4.99
CA GLY A 179 0.83 -19.80 -4.28
C GLY A 179 2.13 -19.64 -3.48
N HIS A 180 2.69 -18.43 -3.40
CA HIS A 180 3.82 -18.09 -2.55
C HIS A 180 3.35 -17.33 -1.31
N HIS A 181 3.96 -17.65 -0.18
CA HIS A 181 3.83 -16.90 1.06
C HIS A 181 5.18 -16.24 1.36
N THR A 182 5.20 -14.91 1.49
CA THR A 182 6.42 -14.15 1.75
C THR A 182 6.21 -13.19 2.90
N LYS A 183 7.25 -13.04 3.72
CA LYS A 183 7.31 -12.09 4.82
C LYS A 183 8.24 -10.94 4.45
N GLU A 184 7.75 -9.72 4.49
CA GLU A 184 8.50 -8.48 4.22
C GLU A 184 8.53 -7.65 5.49
N ASN A 185 9.69 -7.09 5.87
CA ASN A 185 9.81 -6.22 7.05
C ASN A 185 10.35 -4.85 6.64
N ILE A 186 9.69 -3.79 7.12
CA ILE A 186 10.02 -2.40 6.86
C ILE A 186 10.09 -1.68 8.20
N SER A 187 11.27 -1.13 8.54
CA SER A 187 11.41 -0.30 9.74
C SER A 187 11.06 1.15 9.43
N VAL A 188 10.22 1.77 10.24
CA VAL A 188 9.79 3.16 10.11
C VAL A 188 9.99 3.91 11.42
N ASN A 189 10.24 5.22 11.32
CA ASN A 189 10.30 6.11 12.47
C ASN A 189 9.05 6.98 12.50
N VAL A 190 8.41 7.03 13.67
CA VAL A 190 7.18 7.77 13.95
C VAL A 190 7.52 8.91 14.92
N SER A 191 7.20 10.14 14.56
CA SER A 191 7.37 11.31 15.43
C SER A 191 6.19 11.47 16.39
N ASP A 192 6.38 12.28 17.44
CA ASP A 192 5.31 12.78 18.30
C ASP A 192 4.37 13.76 17.56
#